data_AF-A0A6B0RRR2-F1
#
_entry.id   AF-A0A6B0RRR2-F1
#
_cell.length_a   1.000
_cell.length_b   1.000
_cell.length_c   1.000
_cell.angle_alpha   90.00
_cell.angle_beta   90.00
_cell.angle_gamma   90.00
#
_symmetry.space_group_name_H-M   'P 1'
#
loop_
_entity.id
_entity.type
_entity.pdbx_description
1 polymer ?
#
loop_
_entity_poly.entity_id
_entity_poly.type
_entity_poly.pdbx_seq_one_letter_code
_entity_poly.pdbx_strand_id
1 'polypeptide(L)'
;MSPECAQAAGTAPVRSLERANRTRFPFFSDVKGDHRLVLNAVETVVLALIFVVSLLGNVCALVLVARRRRRGTTASLVLNLFCADLLFTSSIPLVLVVRWTEAWLLGPVACHLLFYMMTLSGSVTIFTLAAVSLERVVCIVRVQRGARGPGRRARAALLALIWGYSAIAALPLCIFFRVLPRRLPGADQEISICTLVWPSIGGEITWDVSFAIFNFLVPGLLIVISYSKILQEDYDMRPHFAPVGNLEADELPGGEPSRAS
;
A
#
# COMPACT_ATOMS: atom_id res chain seq x y z
N MET A 1 32.16 -58.73 -31.27
CA MET A 1 31.79 -58.08 -32.55
C MET A 1 30.37 -57.55 -32.40
N SER A 2 30.24 -56.23 -32.29
CA SER A 2 29.08 -55.47 -32.78
C SER A 2 29.32 -55.17 -34.29
N PRO A 3 28.48 -54.42 -35.03
CA PRO A 3 27.20 -53.77 -34.69
C PRO A 3 26.08 -54.28 -35.67
N GLU A 4 24.91 -53.68 -35.92
CA GLU A 4 24.29 -52.39 -35.54
C GLU A 4 22.83 -52.57 -35.08
N CYS A 5 22.22 -51.49 -34.57
CA CYS A 5 20.76 -51.31 -34.53
C CYS A 5 20.47 -49.83 -34.82
N ALA A 6 20.06 -49.52 -36.04
CA ALA A 6 19.87 -48.14 -36.51
C ALA A 6 18.45 -47.62 -36.24
N GLN A 7 18.38 -46.47 -35.57
CA GLN A 7 17.28 -45.48 -35.54
C GLN A 7 15.83 -45.93 -35.29
N ALA A 8 15.30 -45.49 -34.13
CA ALA A 8 14.18 -44.54 -34.15
C ALA A 8 14.20 -43.60 -32.92
N ALA A 9 14.43 -42.32 -33.20
CA ALA A 9 14.05 -41.10 -32.45
C ALA A 9 13.85 -41.17 -30.91
N GLY A 10 14.68 -40.40 -30.18
CA GLY A 10 14.58 -40.28 -28.73
C GLY A 10 13.39 -39.47 -28.22
N THR A 11 12.85 -39.90 -27.09
CA THR A 11 11.89 -39.14 -26.25
C THR A 11 12.58 -38.63 -25.00
N ALA A 12 13.29 -37.50 -25.12
CA ALA A 12 13.80 -36.79 -23.95
C ALA A 12 12.61 -36.30 -23.07
N PRO A 13 12.67 -36.44 -21.73
CA PRO A 13 11.53 -36.13 -20.87
C PRO A 13 11.37 -34.61 -20.67
N VAL A 14 10.55 -33.98 -21.53
CA VAL A 14 10.19 -32.54 -21.48
C VAL A 14 9.74 -32.08 -20.07
N ARG A 15 9.18 -32.99 -19.26
CA ARG A 15 8.66 -32.75 -17.89
C ARG A 15 9.70 -32.35 -16.83
N SER A 16 11.00 -32.53 -17.06
CA SER A 16 12.03 -32.14 -16.07
C SER A 16 12.38 -30.65 -16.16
N LEU A 17 12.44 -30.10 -17.38
CA LEU A 17 12.93 -28.74 -17.63
C LEU A 17 11.91 -27.65 -17.24
N GLU A 18 10.61 -27.91 -17.45
CA GLU A 18 9.52 -27.02 -16.99
C GLU A 18 9.48 -26.83 -15.47
N ARG A 19 9.97 -27.83 -14.71
CA ARG A 19 9.91 -27.81 -13.23
C ARG A 19 11.03 -26.99 -12.60
N ALA A 20 12.13 -26.78 -13.33
CA ALA A 20 13.31 -26.05 -12.85
C ALA A 20 13.21 -24.52 -13.03
N ASN A 21 12.40 -24.04 -13.98
CA ASN A 21 12.39 -22.64 -14.41
C ASN A 21 11.15 -21.83 -13.95
N ARG A 22 10.51 -22.23 -12.84
CA ARG A 22 9.42 -21.46 -12.22
C ARG A 22 9.88 -20.89 -10.88
N THR A 23 10.06 -19.57 -10.85
CA THR A 23 10.07 -18.76 -9.63
C THR A 23 8.80 -19.02 -8.85
N ARG A 24 8.90 -19.86 -7.81
CA ARG A 24 7.87 -19.95 -6.79
C ARG A 24 8.20 -18.89 -5.76
N PHE A 25 7.26 -17.98 -5.51
CA PHE A 25 7.25 -17.16 -4.31
C PHE A 25 6.37 -17.90 -3.27
N PRO A 26 6.95 -18.83 -2.48
CA PRO A 26 6.25 -19.32 -1.30
C PRO A 26 6.05 -18.13 -0.36
N PHE A 27 4.83 -17.99 0.15
CA PHE A 27 4.54 -17.06 1.24
C PHE A 27 5.45 -17.29 2.47
N PHE A 28 5.87 -18.54 2.65
CA PHE A 28 6.94 -18.94 3.55
C PHE A 28 8.30 -18.66 2.91
N SER A 29 9.05 -17.66 3.40
CA SER A 29 10.48 -17.58 3.08
C SER A 29 11.16 -18.88 3.53
N ASP A 30 11.83 -19.58 2.61
CA ASP A 30 12.40 -20.92 2.81
C ASP A 30 13.72 -20.89 3.62
N VAL A 31 13.72 -20.12 4.73
CA VAL A 31 14.87 -19.91 5.62
C VAL A 31 15.04 -21.14 6.51
N LYS A 32 15.70 -22.15 5.96
CA LYS A 32 16.25 -23.27 6.74
C LYS A 32 17.47 -22.79 7.52
N GLY A 33 17.28 -22.45 8.79
CA GLY A 33 18.36 -22.12 9.73
C GLY A 33 17.84 -21.88 11.15
N ASP A 34 18.74 -21.92 12.13
CA ASP A 34 18.40 -21.90 13.57
C ASP A 34 17.67 -20.61 14.00
N HIS A 35 17.85 -19.52 13.26
CA HIS A 35 17.16 -18.25 13.50
C HIS A 35 15.68 -18.23 13.08
N ARG A 36 15.13 -19.27 12.43
CA ARG A 36 13.73 -19.27 11.93
C ARG A 36 12.72 -18.98 13.03
N LEU A 37 12.83 -19.62 14.19
CA LEU A 37 11.92 -19.39 15.33
C LEU A 37 11.96 -17.94 15.81
N VAL A 38 13.13 -17.33 15.86
CA VAL A 38 13.31 -15.92 16.26
C VAL A 38 12.67 -14.98 15.23
N LEU A 39 12.90 -15.22 13.94
CA LEU A 39 12.28 -14.44 12.86
C LEU A 39 10.74 -14.56 12.87
N ASN A 40 10.20 -15.78 12.99
CA ASN A 40 8.76 -16.02 13.11
C ASN A 40 8.17 -15.29 14.33
N ALA A 41 8.85 -15.32 15.47
CA ALA A 41 8.41 -14.66 16.71
C ALA A 41 8.44 -13.13 16.59
N VAL A 42 9.52 -12.55 16.06
CA VAL A 42 9.65 -11.10 15.83
C VAL A 42 8.58 -10.61 14.86
N GLU A 43 8.41 -11.30 13.73
CA GLU A 43 7.36 -11.00 12.74
C GLU A 43 5.96 -11.06 13.38
N THR A 44 5.70 -12.09 14.20
CA THR A 44 4.42 -12.25 14.91
C THR A 44 4.16 -11.11 15.88
N VAL A 45 5.15 -10.71 16.69
CA VAL A 45 5.03 -9.59 17.63
C VAL A 45 4.77 -8.28 16.88
N VAL A 46 5.52 -8.01 15.81
CA VAL A 46 5.34 -6.80 14.99
C VAL A 46 3.97 -6.77 14.34
N LEU A 47 3.53 -7.85 13.70
CA LEU A 47 2.21 -7.93 13.07
C LEU A 47 1.06 -7.87 14.08
N ALA A 48 1.21 -8.46 15.27
CA ALA A 48 0.22 -8.35 16.34
C ALA A 48 0.11 -6.92 16.89
N LEU A 49 1.23 -6.22 17.07
CA LEU A 49 1.24 -4.81 17.46
C LEU A 49 0.60 -3.92 16.38
N ILE A 50 0.96 -4.13 15.10
CA ILE A 50 0.33 -3.44 13.97
C ILE A 50 -1.18 -3.71 13.95
N PHE A 51 -1.61 -4.96 14.15
CA PHE A 51 -3.02 -5.32 14.18
C PHE A 51 -3.78 -4.57 15.28
N VAL A 52 -3.28 -4.58 16.52
CA VAL A 52 -3.93 -3.91 17.66
C VAL A 52 -3.97 -2.39 17.46
N VAL A 53 -2.85 -1.77 17.07
CA VAL A 53 -2.74 -0.32 16.87
C VAL A 53 -3.62 0.13 15.69
N SER A 54 -3.55 -0.55 14.56
CA SER A 54 -4.36 -0.23 13.38
C SER A 54 -5.85 -0.46 13.62
N LEU A 55 -6.24 -1.54 14.30
CA LEU A 55 -7.64 -1.80 14.62
C LEU A 55 -8.22 -0.72 15.55
N LEU A 56 -7.58 -0.47 16.69
CA LEU A 56 -8.04 0.53 17.66
C LEU A 56 -8.00 1.94 17.07
N GLY A 57 -6.86 2.33 16.48
CA GLY A 57 -6.67 3.65 15.90
C GLY A 57 -7.67 3.96 14.79
N ASN A 58 -7.80 3.06 13.80
CA ASN A 58 -8.69 3.30 12.66
C ASN A 58 -10.17 3.19 13.04
N VAL A 59 -10.58 2.29 13.94
CA VAL A 59 -11.98 2.27 14.43
C VAL A 59 -12.31 3.55 15.20
N CYS A 60 -11.46 3.99 16.13
CA CYS A 60 -11.69 5.23 16.88
C CYS A 60 -11.74 6.46 15.97
N ALA A 61 -10.80 6.57 15.01
CA ALA A 61 -10.75 7.68 14.07
C ALA A 61 -11.92 7.67 13.07
N LEU A 62 -12.32 6.49 12.57
CA LEU A 62 -13.51 6.29 11.73
C LEU A 62 -14.77 6.78 12.45
N VAL A 63 -14.98 6.36 13.71
CA VAL A 63 -16.14 6.80 14.52
C VAL A 63 -16.13 8.32 14.74
N LEU A 64 -14.97 8.90 15.08
CA LEU A 64 -14.83 10.34 15.33
C LEU A 64 -15.13 11.17 14.06
N VAL A 65 -14.62 10.77 12.90
CA VAL A 65 -14.87 11.48 11.63
C VAL A 65 -16.30 11.21 11.13
N ALA A 66 -16.84 10.01 11.32
CA ALA A 66 -18.20 9.65 10.92
C ALA A 66 -19.26 10.45 11.68
N ARG A 67 -19.04 10.77 12.96
CA ARG A 67 -19.94 11.60 13.79
C ARG A 67 -20.07 13.06 13.31
N ARG A 68 -19.20 13.55 12.42
CA ARG A 68 -19.27 14.95 11.91
C ARG A 68 -20.44 15.13 10.94
N ARG A 69 -21.36 16.05 11.26
CA ARG A 69 -22.62 16.31 10.52
C ARG A 69 -22.45 16.90 9.11
N ARG A 70 -21.34 17.61 8.84
CA ARG A 70 -20.95 18.09 7.51
C ARG A 70 -19.73 17.29 7.02
N ARG A 71 -19.88 16.53 5.93
CA ARG A 71 -18.78 15.79 5.28
C ARG A 71 -18.39 16.44 3.94
N GLY A 72 -17.23 17.11 3.92
CA GLY A 72 -16.56 17.57 2.70
C GLY A 72 -15.81 16.44 1.98
N THR A 73 -15.05 16.76 0.93
CA THR A 73 -14.24 15.79 0.17
C THR A 73 -13.19 15.11 1.04
N THR A 74 -12.38 15.89 1.76
CA THR A 74 -11.32 15.38 2.63
C THR A 74 -11.86 14.41 3.68
N ALA A 75 -13.02 14.71 4.28
CA ALA A 75 -13.68 13.81 5.23
C ALA A 75 -14.15 12.50 4.57
N SER A 76 -14.64 12.53 3.32
CA SER A 76 -14.98 11.32 2.57
C SER A 76 -13.75 10.46 2.23
N LEU A 77 -12.63 11.10 1.85
CA LEU A 77 -11.38 10.39 1.55
C LEU A 77 -10.73 9.80 2.81
N VAL A 78 -10.70 10.54 3.92
CA VAL A 78 -10.19 10.06 5.21
C VAL A 78 -11.02 8.88 5.75
N LEU A 79 -12.35 8.91 5.59
CA LEU A 79 -13.18 7.74 5.90
C LEU A 79 -12.88 6.55 4.99
N ASN A 80 -12.58 6.77 3.70
CA ASN A 80 -12.19 5.70 2.78
C ASN A 80 -10.85 5.05 3.16
N LEU A 81 -9.89 5.86 3.60
CA LEU A 81 -8.58 5.42 4.10
C LEU A 81 -8.76 4.45 5.27
N PHE A 82 -9.50 4.85 6.31
CA PHE A 82 -9.78 3.97 7.45
C PHE A 82 -10.50 2.67 7.06
N CYS A 83 -11.42 2.71 6.08
CA CYS A 83 -12.06 1.49 5.57
C CYS A 83 -11.05 0.56 4.86
N ALA A 84 -10.11 1.10 4.10
CA ALA A 84 -9.07 0.32 3.44
C ALA A 84 -8.06 -0.25 4.45
N ASP A 85 -7.64 0.54 5.43
CA ASP A 85 -6.71 0.10 6.48
C ASP A 85 -7.33 -0.99 7.37
N LEU A 86 -8.64 -0.90 7.69
CA LEU A 86 -9.36 -1.96 8.39
C LEU A 86 -9.49 -3.23 7.54
N LEU A 87 -9.65 -3.09 6.22
CA LEU A 87 -9.67 -4.24 5.30
C LEU A 87 -8.31 -4.96 5.27
N PHE A 88 -7.21 -4.19 5.16
CA PHE A 88 -5.85 -4.72 5.28
C PHE A 88 -5.62 -5.39 6.65
N THR A 89 -5.99 -4.71 7.74
CA THR A 89 -5.84 -5.19 9.12
C THR A 89 -6.58 -6.51 9.35
N SER A 90 -7.76 -6.69 8.74
CA SER A 90 -8.52 -7.94 8.81
C SER A 90 -7.81 -9.16 8.19
N SER A 91 -6.80 -8.92 7.34
CA SER A 91 -5.98 -9.96 6.72
C SER A 91 -4.83 -10.45 7.60
N ILE A 92 -4.40 -9.65 8.60
CA ILE A 92 -3.23 -9.97 9.45
C ILE A 92 -3.42 -11.26 10.29
N PRO A 93 -4.59 -11.54 10.91
CA PRO A 93 -4.78 -12.80 11.64
C PRO A 93 -4.63 -14.05 10.75
N LEU A 94 -5.06 -13.97 9.49
CA LEU A 94 -4.93 -15.06 8.51
C LEU A 94 -3.45 -15.28 8.14
N VAL A 95 -2.67 -14.21 7.99
CA VAL A 95 -1.20 -14.28 7.85
C VAL A 95 -0.58 -15.02 9.02
N LEU A 96 -0.90 -14.60 10.25
CA LEU A 96 -0.33 -15.18 11.47
C LEU A 96 -0.65 -16.67 11.60
N VAL A 97 -1.90 -17.08 11.35
CA VAL A 97 -2.28 -18.51 11.35
C VAL A 97 -1.42 -19.29 10.37
N VAL A 98 -1.37 -18.85 9.10
CA VAL A 98 -0.56 -19.52 8.06
C VAL A 98 0.91 -19.58 8.45
N ARG A 99 1.44 -18.51 9.04
CA ARG A 99 2.85 -18.37 9.45
C ARG A 99 3.27 -19.37 10.53
N TRP A 100 2.36 -19.70 11.46
CA TRP A 100 2.61 -20.67 12.53
C TRP A 100 2.25 -22.11 12.15
N THR A 101 1.31 -22.33 11.22
CA THR A 101 0.98 -23.68 10.74
C THR A 101 2.04 -24.24 9.79
N GLU A 102 2.95 -23.41 9.26
CA GLU A 102 4.02 -23.76 8.29
C GLU A 102 3.49 -24.52 7.04
N ALA A 103 2.17 -24.43 6.81
CA ALA A 103 1.39 -25.09 5.78
C ALA A 103 0.09 -24.34 5.53
N TRP A 104 -0.38 -24.33 4.28
CA TRP A 104 -1.62 -23.68 3.88
C TRP A 104 -2.85 -24.57 4.16
N LEU A 105 -3.45 -24.38 5.33
CA LEU A 105 -4.62 -25.15 5.79
C LEU A 105 -5.97 -24.46 5.52
N LEU A 106 -5.98 -23.18 5.14
CA LEU A 106 -7.20 -22.37 4.93
C LEU A 106 -7.96 -22.68 3.62
N GLY A 107 -7.49 -23.65 2.82
CA GLY A 107 -8.09 -24.02 1.54
C GLY A 107 -7.86 -23.02 0.40
N PRO A 108 -8.22 -23.38 -0.85
CA PRO A 108 -7.88 -22.59 -2.04
C PRO A 108 -8.57 -21.22 -2.09
N VAL A 109 -9.82 -21.10 -1.64
CA VAL A 109 -10.57 -19.84 -1.65
C VAL A 109 -9.85 -18.76 -0.81
N ALA A 110 -9.35 -19.12 0.37
CA ALA A 110 -8.58 -18.20 1.19
C ALA A 110 -7.23 -17.82 0.55
N CYS A 111 -6.58 -18.74 -0.20
CA CYS A 111 -5.33 -18.46 -0.90
C CYS A 111 -5.54 -17.39 -1.98
N HIS A 112 -6.62 -17.47 -2.75
CA HIS A 112 -6.99 -16.44 -3.71
C HIS A 112 -7.38 -15.12 -3.04
N LEU A 113 -8.24 -15.18 -2.00
CA LEU A 113 -8.82 -14.00 -1.38
C LEU A 113 -7.82 -13.21 -0.51
N LEU A 114 -6.93 -13.86 0.23
CA LEU A 114 -6.03 -13.18 1.17
C LEU A 114 -5.13 -12.16 0.46
N PHE A 115 -4.41 -12.59 -0.57
CA PHE A 115 -3.52 -11.72 -1.33
C PHE A 115 -4.30 -10.69 -2.15
N TYR A 116 -5.44 -11.07 -2.73
CA TYR A 116 -6.30 -10.12 -3.42
C TYR A 116 -6.74 -8.97 -2.50
N MET A 117 -7.16 -9.28 -1.27
CA MET A 117 -7.61 -8.28 -0.30
C MET A 117 -6.47 -7.39 0.19
N MET A 118 -5.27 -7.93 0.41
CA MET A 118 -4.08 -7.13 0.75
C MET A 118 -3.69 -6.16 -0.37
N THR A 119 -3.61 -6.64 -1.62
CA THR A 119 -3.22 -5.79 -2.76
C THR A 119 -4.31 -4.76 -3.08
N LEU A 120 -5.58 -5.17 -3.02
CA LEU A 120 -6.72 -4.25 -3.17
C LEU A 120 -6.68 -3.13 -2.13
N SER A 121 -6.57 -3.48 -0.83
CA SER A 121 -6.54 -2.48 0.24
C SER A 121 -5.30 -1.58 0.16
N GLY A 122 -4.12 -2.14 -0.13
CA GLY A 122 -2.88 -1.38 -0.36
C GLY A 122 -3.01 -0.36 -1.50
N SER A 123 -3.49 -0.79 -2.68
CA SER A 123 -3.74 0.12 -3.81
C SER A 123 -4.78 1.20 -3.45
N VAL A 124 -5.91 0.83 -2.84
CA VAL A 124 -6.94 1.80 -2.41
C VAL A 124 -6.36 2.82 -1.44
N THR A 125 -5.53 2.40 -0.47
CA THR A 125 -4.84 3.28 0.47
C THR A 125 -3.93 4.27 -0.26
N ILE A 126 -3.06 3.81 -1.16
CA ILE A 126 -2.13 4.68 -1.91
C ILE A 126 -2.88 5.69 -2.80
N PHE A 127 -3.88 5.25 -3.56
CA PHE A 127 -4.70 6.16 -4.37
C PHE A 127 -5.52 7.13 -3.53
N THR A 128 -6.00 6.72 -2.35
CA THR A 128 -6.69 7.60 -1.41
C THR A 128 -5.74 8.66 -0.86
N LEU A 129 -4.50 8.31 -0.50
CA LEU A 129 -3.48 9.26 -0.05
C LEU A 129 -3.11 10.28 -1.13
N ALA A 130 -2.98 9.85 -2.39
CA ALA A 130 -2.79 10.74 -3.54
C ALA A 130 -3.98 11.69 -3.72
N ALA A 131 -5.21 11.17 -3.63
CA ALA A 131 -6.43 11.98 -3.71
C ALA A 131 -6.57 12.98 -2.55
N VAL A 132 -6.16 12.62 -1.32
CA VAL A 132 -6.13 13.53 -0.15
C VAL A 132 -5.12 14.65 -0.38
N SER A 133 -3.93 14.32 -0.88
CA SER A 133 -2.86 15.29 -1.17
C SER A 133 -3.29 16.28 -2.26
N LEU A 134 -3.88 15.78 -3.34
CA LEU A 134 -4.40 16.62 -4.42
C LEU A 134 -5.59 17.48 -3.97
N GLU A 135 -6.56 16.94 -3.22
CA GLU A 135 -7.70 17.73 -2.75
C GLU A 135 -7.27 18.83 -1.76
N ARG A 136 -6.15 18.69 -1.03
CA ARG A 136 -5.58 19.80 -0.25
C ARG A 136 -5.12 20.95 -1.16
N VAL A 137 -4.30 20.66 -2.17
CA VAL A 137 -3.83 21.65 -3.16
C VAL A 137 -5.03 22.33 -3.84
N VAL A 138 -5.99 21.55 -4.34
CA VAL A 138 -7.16 22.10 -5.03
C VAL A 138 -8.08 22.86 -4.06
N CYS A 139 -8.15 22.49 -2.77
CA CYS A 139 -8.89 23.26 -1.78
C CYS A 139 -8.30 24.66 -1.56
N ILE A 140 -6.97 24.80 -1.48
CA ILE A 140 -6.27 26.09 -1.36
C ILE A 140 -6.66 26.99 -2.54
N VAL A 141 -6.49 26.49 -3.77
CA VAL A 141 -6.83 27.22 -5.01
C VAL A 141 -8.34 27.55 -5.10
N ARG A 142 -9.23 26.65 -4.65
CA ARG A 142 -10.68 26.92 -4.60
C ARG A 142 -11.03 28.02 -3.61
N VAL A 143 -10.39 28.05 -2.44
CA VAL A 143 -10.59 29.11 -1.43
C VAL A 143 -10.16 30.46 -1.97
N GLN A 144 -8.96 30.56 -2.56
CA GLN A 144 -8.47 31.77 -3.22
C GLN A 144 -9.41 32.29 -4.32
N ARG A 145 -10.08 31.39 -5.05
CA ARG A 145 -10.99 31.71 -6.17
C ARG A 145 -12.48 31.77 -5.79
N GLY A 146 -12.84 31.65 -4.52
CA GLY A 146 -14.24 31.58 -4.06
C GLY A 146 -15.06 30.41 -4.65
N ALA A 147 -14.40 29.38 -5.18
CA ALA A 147 -15.04 28.31 -5.93
C ALA A 147 -15.60 27.20 -5.02
N ARG A 148 -16.79 26.69 -5.35
CA ARG A 148 -17.43 25.61 -4.59
C ARG A 148 -16.72 24.26 -4.81
N GLY A 149 -16.58 23.49 -3.73
CA GLY A 149 -16.03 22.13 -3.77
C GLY A 149 -16.97 21.09 -4.44
N PRO A 150 -16.47 19.88 -4.74
CA PRO A 150 -17.20 18.89 -5.55
C PRO A 150 -18.45 18.34 -4.85
N GLY A 151 -19.51 18.19 -5.67
CA GLY A 151 -20.78 17.62 -5.25
C GLY A 151 -20.67 16.17 -4.76
N ARG A 152 -21.74 15.65 -4.12
CA ARG A 152 -21.76 14.27 -3.62
C ARG A 152 -21.53 13.22 -4.72
N ARG A 153 -22.10 13.43 -5.91
CA ARG A 153 -21.94 12.53 -7.07
C ARG A 153 -20.49 12.41 -7.53
N ALA A 154 -19.78 13.54 -7.69
CA ALA A 154 -18.37 13.55 -8.07
C ALA A 154 -17.47 12.84 -7.04
N ARG A 155 -17.76 13.01 -5.74
CA ARG A 155 -17.05 12.31 -4.67
C ARG A 155 -17.32 10.81 -4.66
N ALA A 156 -18.56 10.39 -4.88
CA ALA A 156 -18.91 8.97 -5.02
C ALA A 156 -18.24 8.34 -6.25
N ALA A 157 -18.21 9.06 -7.38
CA ALA A 157 -17.52 8.62 -8.59
C ALA A 157 -16.00 8.47 -8.37
N LEU A 158 -15.35 9.43 -7.69
CA LEU A 158 -13.93 9.33 -7.33
C LEU A 158 -13.64 8.07 -6.49
N LEU A 159 -14.44 7.81 -5.46
CA LEU A 159 -14.28 6.61 -4.64
C LEU A 159 -14.52 5.32 -5.46
N ALA A 160 -15.56 5.29 -6.29
CA ALA A 160 -15.84 4.15 -7.17
C ALA A 160 -14.71 3.88 -8.18
N LEU A 161 -14.06 4.93 -8.71
CA LEU A 161 -12.89 4.82 -9.58
C LEU A 161 -11.67 4.26 -8.82
N ILE A 162 -11.39 4.74 -7.61
CA ILE A 162 -10.30 4.22 -6.77
C ILE A 162 -10.49 2.72 -6.48
N TRP A 163 -11.68 2.32 -6.02
CA TRP A 163 -11.99 0.91 -5.74
C TRP A 163 -12.00 0.05 -7.01
N GLY A 164 -12.64 0.52 -8.09
CA GLY A 164 -12.73 -0.21 -9.35
C GLY A 164 -11.36 -0.43 -10.00
N TYR A 165 -10.53 0.61 -10.09
CA TYR A 165 -9.16 0.50 -10.59
C TYR A 165 -8.33 -0.47 -9.74
N SER A 166 -8.35 -0.30 -8.41
CA SER A 166 -7.57 -1.15 -7.49
C SER A 166 -8.00 -2.61 -7.54
N ALA A 167 -9.31 -2.87 -7.67
CA ALA A 167 -9.84 -4.22 -7.88
C ALA A 167 -9.29 -4.84 -9.18
N ILE A 168 -9.38 -4.11 -10.31
CA ILE A 168 -8.86 -4.57 -11.61
C ILE A 168 -7.35 -4.83 -11.54
N ALA A 169 -6.57 -3.92 -10.93
CA ALA A 169 -5.12 -4.07 -10.79
C ALA A 169 -4.72 -5.30 -9.95
N ALA A 170 -5.53 -5.65 -8.93
CA ALA A 170 -5.31 -6.81 -8.07
C ALA A 170 -5.87 -8.14 -8.65
N LEU A 171 -6.73 -8.12 -9.68
CA LEU A 171 -7.32 -9.33 -10.27
C LEU A 171 -6.29 -10.41 -10.68
N PRO A 172 -5.14 -10.09 -11.30
CA PRO A 172 -4.17 -11.11 -11.71
C PRO A 172 -3.67 -11.95 -10.53
N LEU A 173 -3.42 -11.35 -9.37
CA LEU A 173 -3.03 -12.11 -8.17
C LEU A 173 -4.14 -13.08 -7.76
N CYS A 174 -5.39 -12.62 -7.71
CA CYS A 174 -6.54 -13.48 -7.39
C CYS A 174 -6.61 -14.70 -8.34
N ILE A 175 -6.26 -14.54 -9.62
CA ILE A 175 -6.32 -15.60 -10.63
C ILE A 175 -5.10 -16.53 -10.59
N PHE A 176 -3.89 -15.99 -10.38
CA PHE A 176 -2.62 -16.72 -10.51
C PHE A 176 -2.06 -17.28 -9.20
N PHE A 177 -2.54 -16.86 -8.02
CA PHE A 177 -2.27 -17.61 -6.79
C PHE A 177 -2.86 -19.02 -6.89
N ARG A 178 -2.12 -20.03 -6.44
CA ARG A 178 -2.55 -21.43 -6.42
C ARG A 178 -2.07 -22.12 -5.14
N VAL A 179 -2.88 -23.03 -4.62
CA VAL A 179 -2.44 -24.00 -3.62
C VAL A 179 -1.81 -25.19 -4.34
N LEU A 180 -0.56 -25.51 -4.00
CA LEU A 180 0.19 -26.62 -4.57
C LEU A 180 0.83 -27.47 -3.46
N PRO A 181 0.83 -28.81 -3.56
CA PRO A 181 1.61 -29.65 -2.67
C PRO A 181 3.11 -29.50 -2.98
N ARG A 182 3.92 -29.45 -1.91
CA ARG A 182 5.38 -29.46 -1.92
C ARG A 182 5.86 -30.59 -1.01
N ARG A 183 6.63 -31.53 -1.57
CA ARG A 183 7.43 -32.47 -0.75
C ARG A 183 8.67 -31.75 -0.25
N LEU A 184 8.96 -31.86 1.04
CA LEU A 184 10.23 -31.40 1.59
C LEU A 184 11.32 -32.44 1.29
N PRO A 185 12.52 -32.04 0.82
CA PRO A 185 13.62 -32.99 0.72
C PRO A 185 13.99 -33.50 2.12
N GLY A 186 13.87 -34.81 2.32
CA GLY A 186 14.11 -35.49 3.60
C GLY A 186 12.87 -35.77 4.46
N ALA A 187 11.65 -35.44 4.01
CA ALA A 187 10.41 -35.78 4.71
C ALA A 187 9.40 -36.47 3.77
N ASP A 188 8.73 -37.50 4.24
CA ASP A 188 7.72 -38.26 3.48
C ASP A 188 6.35 -37.53 3.41
N GLN A 189 6.22 -36.39 4.09
CA GLN A 189 4.98 -35.62 4.17
C GLN A 189 4.92 -34.50 3.13
N GLU A 190 3.79 -34.43 2.42
CA GLU A 190 3.45 -33.30 1.53
C GLU A 190 2.86 -32.15 2.34
N ILE A 191 3.44 -30.94 2.20
CA ILE A 191 2.85 -29.71 2.73
C ILE A 191 2.18 -28.92 1.60
N SER A 192 0.98 -28.40 1.84
CA SER A 192 0.32 -27.48 0.92
C SER A 192 0.91 -26.08 1.07
N ILE A 193 1.30 -25.44 -0.03
CA ILE A 193 1.72 -24.03 -0.05
C ILE A 193 0.80 -23.21 -0.96
N CYS A 194 0.48 -21.98 -0.54
CA CYS A 194 -0.07 -20.97 -1.44
C CYS A 194 1.10 -20.22 -2.08
N THR A 195 1.19 -20.22 -3.40
CA THR A 195 2.24 -19.57 -4.18
C THR A 195 1.64 -18.92 -5.42
N LEU A 196 2.24 -17.81 -5.85
CA LEU A 196 1.93 -17.21 -7.14
C LEU A 196 2.50 -18.11 -8.25
N VAL A 197 1.74 -18.31 -9.34
CA VAL A 197 2.11 -19.19 -10.45
C VAL A 197 1.75 -18.53 -11.78
N TRP A 198 2.68 -17.75 -12.33
CA TRP A 198 2.51 -17.13 -13.64
C TRP A 198 2.57 -18.14 -14.79
N PRO A 199 1.85 -17.90 -15.90
CA PRO A 199 1.91 -18.73 -17.11
C PRO A 199 3.21 -18.51 -17.90
N SER A 200 3.84 -17.34 -17.80
CA SER A 200 5.11 -17.01 -18.45
C SER A 200 5.89 -15.97 -17.66
N ILE A 201 7.22 -16.03 -17.72
CA ILE A 201 8.15 -15.10 -17.05
C ILE A 201 7.96 -13.67 -17.61
N GLY A 202 7.71 -13.54 -18.91
CA GLY A 202 7.39 -12.24 -19.52
C GLY A 202 6.08 -11.64 -18.99
N GLY A 203 5.08 -12.46 -18.65
CA GLY A 203 3.84 -12.00 -18.03
C GLY A 203 4.03 -11.54 -16.58
N GLU A 204 4.82 -12.26 -15.79
CA GLU A 204 5.25 -11.91 -14.44
C GLU A 204 5.92 -10.53 -14.41
N ILE A 205 7.03 -10.37 -15.16
CA ILE A 205 7.78 -9.11 -15.25
C ILE A 205 6.89 -7.96 -15.76
N THR A 206 6.06 -8.19 -16.78
CA THR A 206 5.16 -7.16 -17.32
C THR A 206 4.15 -6.69 -16.29
N TRP A 207 3.55 -7.61 -15.53
CA TRP A 207 2.61 -7.25 -14.48
C TRP A 207 3.31 -6.55 -13.31
N ASP A 208 4.42 -7.09 -12.80
CA ASP A 208 5.17 -6.49 -11.69
C ASP A 208 5.61 -5.05 -12.00
N VAL A 209 6.23 -4.84 -13.17
CA VAL A 209 6.70 -3.51 -13.60
C VAL A 209 5.53 -2.55 -13.82
N SER A 210 4.45 -3.00 -14.47
CA SER A 210 3.26 -2.16 -14.66
C SER A 210 2.58 -1.81 -13.34
N PHE A 211 2.46 -2.78 -12.42
CA PHE A 211 1.89 -2.57 -11.11
C PHE A 211 2.72 -1.58 -10.29
N ALA A 212 4.05 -1.78 -10.23
CA ALA A 212 4.96 -0.85 -9.55
C ALA A 212 4.88 0.58 -10.12
N ILE A 213 4.84 0.74 -11.45
CA ILE A 213 4.73 2.07 -12.07
C ILE A 213 3.38 2.72 -11.75
N PHE A 214 2.26 2.05 -12.03
CA PHE A 214 0.94 2.69 -11.97
C PHE A 214 0.29 2.70 -10.58
N ASN A 215 0.57 1.72 -9.71
CA ASN A 215 0.01 1.66 -8.35
C ASN A 215 0.92 2.26 -7.28
N PHE A 216 2.24 2.38 -7.53
CA PHE A 216 3.19 2.90 -6.54
C PHE A 216 3.92 4.17 -7.00
N LEU A 217 4.66 4.14 -8.12
CA LEU A 217 5.47 5.28 -8.54
C LEU A 217 4.65 6.50 -8.95
N VAL A 218 3.64 6.35 -9.82
CA VAL A 218 2.80 7.47 -10.26
C VAL A 218 2.05 8.11 -9.08
N PRO A 219 1.33 7.36 -8.21
CA PRO A 219 0.70 7.94 -7.03
C PRO A 219 1.69 8.54 -6.03
N GLY A 220 2.85 7.89 -5.82
CA GLY A 220 3.90 8.38 -4.93
C GLY A 220 4.48 9.72 -5.39
N LEU A 221 4.78 9.86 -6.68
CA LEU A 221 5.22 11.11 -7.29
C LEU A 221 4.15 12.21 -7.16
N LEU A 222 2.87 11.89 -7.40
CA LEU A 222 1.76 12.84 -7.20
C LEU A 222 1.66 13.31 -5.74
N ILE A 223 1.85 12.42 -4.77
CA ILE A 223 1.90 12.76 -3.34
C ILE A 223 3.06 13.72 -3.06
N VAL A 224 4.29 13.37 -3.49
CA VAL A 224 5.49 14.20 -3.28
C VAL A 224 5.33 15.59 -3.90
N ILE A 225 4.95 15.67 -5.18
CA ILE A 225 4.74 16.94 -5.89
C ILE A 225 3.67 17.80 -5.19
N SER A 226 2.57 17.19 -4.74
CA SER A 226 1.50 17.90 -4.03
C SER A 226 1.98 18.47 -2.70
N TYR A 227 2.73 17.70 -1.90
CA TYR A 227 3.27 18.19 -0.64
C TYR A 227 4.35 19.26 -0.82
N SER A 228 5.25 19.11 -1.80
CA SER A 228 6.22 20.15 -2.15
C SER A 228 5.53 21.47 -2.52
N LYS A 229 4.40 21.43 -3.25
CA LYS A 229 3.61 22.61 -3.56
C LYS A 229 2.94 23.25 -2.34
N ILE A 230 2.39 22.44 -1.43
CA ILE A 230 1.80 22.94 -0.17
C ILE A 230 2.86 23.63 0.69
N LEU A 231 4.06 23.04 0.79
CA LEU A 231 5.16 23.63 1.55
C LEU A 231 5.67 24.93 0.89
N GLN A 232 5.78 24.98 -0.44
CA GLN A 232 6.17 26.20 -1.16
C GLN A 232 5.24 27.38 -0.83
N GLU A 233 3.91 27.17 -0.87
CA GLU A 233 2.94 28.22 -0.53
C GLU A 233 3.03 28.65 0.95
N ASP A 234 3.24 27.69 1.88
CA ASP A 234 3.42 28.00 3.31
C ASP A 234 4.70 28.81 3.57
N TYR A 235 5.80 28.51 2.86
CA TYR A 235 7.04 29.27 2.95
C TYR A 235 6.92 30.68 2.34
N ASP A 236 6.19 30.83 1.22
CA ASP A 236 6.00 32.12 0.55
C ASP A 236 5.08 33.07 1.35
N MET A 237 4.08 32.53 2.05
CA MET A 237 3.20 33.31 2.94
C MET A 237 3.87 33.73 4.26
N ARG A 238 4.86 32.98 4.78
CA ARG A 238 5.53 33.28 6.07
C ARG A 238 6.13 34.69 6.18
N PRO A 239 6.91 35.23 5.23
CA PRO A 239 7.46 36.58 5.34
C PRO A 239 6.40 37.68 5.38
N HIS A 240 5.20 37.45 4.84
CA HIS A 240 4.10 38.44 4.86
C HIS A 240 3.42 38.55 6.24
N PHE A 241 3.62 37.57 7.13
CA PHE A 241 3.11 37.56 8.50
C PHE A 241 4.23 37.71 9.56
N ALA A 242 5.45 38.08 9.16
CA ALA A 242 6.45 38.56 10.11
C ALA A 242 5.88 39.81 10.82
N PRO A 243 6.01 39.94 12.16
CA PRO A 243 5.40 41.06 12.87
C PRO A 243 5.94 42.39 12.36
N VAL A 244 5.03 43.33 12.05
CA VAL A 244 5.36 44.76 12.00
C VAL A 244 5.61 45.22 13.44
N GLY A 245 6.80 44.89 13.93
CA GLY A 245 7.26 45.17 15.28
C GLY A 245 8.72 45.56 15.21
N ASN A 246 8.99 46.76 14.66
CA ASN A 246 10.20 47.58 14.78
C ASN A 246 10.10 48.83 13.87
N LEU A 247 8.99 49.58 13.93
CA LEU A 247 8.77 50.80 13.13
C LEU A 247 8.26 52.00 13.98
N GLU A 248 8.41 51.91 15.31
CA GLU A 248 7.90 52.89 16.29
C GLU A 248 8.97 53.25 17.34
N ALA A 249 10.25 53.32 16.92
CA ALA A 249 11.39 53.55 17.83
C ALA A 249 12.34 54.70 17.41
N ASP A 250 12.06 55.43 16.32
CA ASP A 250 13.01 56.44 15.77
C ASP A 250 12.37 57.76 15.30
N GLU A 251 11.15 58.09 15.77
CA GLU A 251 10.59 59.44 15.63
C GLU A 251 10.07 59.96 16.98
N LEU A 252 10.94 60.66 17.72
CA LEU A 252 10.57 61.48 18.87
C LEU A 252 11.30 62.84 18.82
N PRO A 253 10.73 63.85 18.16
CA PRO A 253 11.27 65.21 18.18
C PRO A 253 10.86 65.91 19.49
N GLY A 254 11.80 66.04 20.43
CA GLY A 254 11.58 66.72 21.71
C GLY A 254 12.87 67.35 22.22
N GLY A 255 12.99 68.67 22.10
CA GLY A 255 14.24 69.38 22.35
C GLY A 255 14.56 69.67 23.82
N GLU A 256 15.85 69.99 24.05
CA GLU A 256 16.27 70.90 25.12
C GLU A 256 15.46 72.20 25.06
N PRO A 257 15.05 72.80 26.20
CA PRO A 257 16.05 73.38 27.11
C PRO A 257 15.70 73.36 28.61
N SER A 258 16.73 73.31 29.46
CA SER A 258 16.67 74.05 30.73
C SER A 258 18.05 74.32 31.36
N ARG A 259 18.31 75.59 31.68
CA ARG A 259 19.44 76.01 32.53
C ARG A 259 19.16 75.64 33.98
N ALA A 260 20.18 75.17 34.69
CA ALA A 260 20.32 75.40 36.13
C ALA A 260 21.81 75.34 36.51
N SER A 261 22.23 76.30 37.36
CA SER A 261 23.57 76.50 37.96
C SER A 261 24.76 76.52 37.00
#